data_AF-A0A9X5XGT6-F1
#
_entry.id   AF-A0A9X5XGT6-F1
#
_cell.length_a   1.000
_cell.length_b   1.000
_cell.length_c   1.000
_cell.angle_alpha   90.00
_cell.angle_beta   90.00
_cell.angle_gamma   90.00
#
_symmetry.space_group_name_H-M   'P 1'
#
loop_
_entity.id
_entity.type
_entity.pdbx_description
1 polymer ?
#
loop_
_entity_poly.entity_id
_entity_poly.type
_entity_poly.pdbx_seq_one_letter_code
_entity_poly.pdbx_strand_id
1 'polypeptide(L)'
;MTHAMLKGSNVPLDATAVRAVLRWTPGQGVPDVDVSALLLGPDGRVRSDEDFVFYNQPRHPSGKVWRLGKKRVAEGLTDTIQTDLAGVESGVGQILLVASADGVTFDQVRALRILLYDASATTGTTGSDGEPLA
;
A
#
# COMPACT_ATOMS: atom_id res chain seq x y z
N MET A 1 18.15 6.57 -3.73
CA MET A 1 18.66 6.03 -2.45
C MET A 1 17.48 5.50 -1.65
N THR A 2 17.48 4.22 -1.26
CA THR A 2 16.46 3.62 -0.39
C THR A 2 16.65 4.13 1.04
N HIS A 3 15.63 4.77 1.62
CA HIS A 3 15.69 5.29 2.98
C HIS A 3 15.03 4.33 3.97
N ALA A 4 15.81 3.45 4.60
CA ALA A 4 15.27 2.51 5.59
C ALA A 4 14.66 3.26 6.79
N MET A 5 13.37 3.06 7.02
CA MET A 5 12.64 3.69 8.12
C MET A 5 12.58 2.81 9.38
N LEU A 6 12.61 3.46 10.54
CA LEU A 6 12.39 2.81 11.82
C LEU A 6 10.90 2.80 12.17
N LYS A 7 10.46 1.81 12.95
CA LYS A 7 9.08 1.77 13.46
C LYS A 7 8.76 3.08 14.18
N GLY A 8 7.68 3.75 13.76
CA GLY A 8 7.23 5.01 14.34
C GLY A 8 7.95 6.26 13.83
N SER A 9 8.92 6.12 12.91
CA SER A 9 9.50 7.28 12.22
C SER A 9 8.53 7.85 11.18
N ASN A 10 8.68 9.14 10.92
CA ASN A 10 7.95 9.86 9.87
C ASN A 10 8.96 10.45 8.90
N VAL A 11 8.62 10.50 7.61
CA VAL A 11 9.42 11.12 6.55
C VAL A 11 8.49 12.00 5.72
N PRO A 12 8.89 13.23 5.35
CA PRO A 12 8.12 14.01 4.39
C PRO A 12 8.09 13.30 3.03
N LEU A 13 6.96 13.39 2.35
CA LEU A 13 6.79 12.87 0.99
C LEU A 13 6.65 14.06 0.04
N ASP A 14 7.60 14.22 -0.87
CA ASP A 14 7.54 15.23 -1.94
C ASP A 14 6.79 14.71 -3.18
N ALA A 15 6.48 13.40 -3.22
CA ALA A 15 5.80 12.74 -4.33
C ALA A 15 4.31 13.09 -4.39
N THR A 16 3.81 13.35 -5.60
CA THR A 16 2.37 13.62 -5.84
C THR A 16 1.55 12.35 -6.05
N ALA A 17 2.22 11.24 -6.35
CA ALA A 17 1.62 9.92 -6.39
C ALA A 17 2.55 8.90 -5.73
N VAL A 18 1.97 8.00 -4.95
CA VAL A 18 2.71 6.99 -4.18
C VAL A 18 2.20 5.60 -4.54
N ARG A 19 3.13 4.67 -4.73
CA ARG A 19 2.86 3.24 -4.81
C ARG A 19 3.43 2.56 -3.57
N ALA A 20 2.55 1.96 -2.77
CA ALA A 20 2.93 1.18 -1.62
C ALA A 20 2.86 -0.31 -1.94
N VAL A 21 3.99 -0.99 -1.86
CA VAL A 21 4.14 -2.42 -2.14
C VAL A 21 4.41 -3.15 -0.83
N LEU A 22 3.43 -3.90 -0.36
CA LEU A 22 3.62 -4.87 0.70
C LEU A 22 4.29 -6.11 0.11
N ARG A 23 5.33 -6.64 0.76
CA ARG A 23 6.06 -7.83 0.29
C ARG A 23 6.32 -8.80 1.43
N TRP A 24 6.17 -10.09 1.16
CA TRP A 24 6.48 -11.18 2.09
C TRP A 24 6.96 -12.43 1.36
N THR A 25 7.62 -13.33 2.10
CA THR A 25 8.09 -14.61 1.55
C THR A 25 7.02 -15.69 1.73
N PRO A 26 6.52 -16.33 0.66
CA PRO A 26 5.58 -17.44 0.77
C PRO A 26 6.26 -18.70 1.30
N GLY A 27 5.50 -19.60 1.91
CA GLY A 27 6.00 -20.88 2.40
C GLY A 27 4.91 -21.71 3.08
N GLN A 28 5.24 -22.94 3.46
CA GLN A 28 4.33 -23.77 4.24
C GLN A 28 4.01 -23.10 5.58
N GLY A 29 2.72 -22.97 5.91
CA GLY A 29 2.25 -22.32 7.13
C GLY A 29 2.27 -20.78 7.10
N VAL A 30 2.80 -20.15 6.04
CA VAL A 30 2.70 -18.70 5.88
C VAL A 30 1.29 -18.35 5.41
N PRO A 31 0.57 -17.44 6.10
CA PRO A 31 -0.77 -17.06 5.69
C PRO A 31 -0.79 -16.25 4.41
N ASP A 32 -1.97 -16.17 3.82
CA ASP A 32 -2.23 -15.14 2.81
C ASP A 32 -2.32 -13.77 3.49
N VAL A 33 -1.68 -12.78 2.88
CA VAL A 33 -1.60 -11.42 3.41
C VAL A 33 -2.22 -10.46 2.42
N ASP A 34 -3.22 -9.70 2.85
CA ASP A 34 -3.89 -8.69 2.04
C ASP A 34 -3.53 -7.29 2.52
N VAL A 35 -3.25 -6.41 1.57
CA VAL A 35 -3.19 -4.97 1.83
C VAL A 35 -4.54 -4.33 1.55
N SER A 36 -4.93 -3.41 2.41
CA SER A 36 -6.08 -2.53 2.23
C SER A 36 -5.69 -1.08 2.51
N ALA A 37 -6.50 -0.14 2.02
CA ALA A 37 -6.38 1.27 2.35
C ALA A 37 -7.70 1.80 2.93
N LEU A 38 -7.61 2.54 4.03
CA LEU A 38 -8.73 3.26 4.62
C LEU A 38 -8.49 4.75 4.45
N LEU A 39 -9.44 5.43 3.81
CA LEU A 39 -9.44 6.88 3.67
C LEU A 39 -10.17 7.45 4.90
N LEU A 40 -9.44 8.14 5.76
CA LEU A 40 -9.96 8.63 7.03
C LEU A 40 -10.23 10.13 6.93
N GLY A 41 -11.38 10.54 7.43
CA GLY A 41 -11.72 11.94 7.63
C GLY A 41 -10.90 12.59 8.75
N PRO A 42 -11.13 13.90 9.02
CA PRO A 42 -10.43 14.64 10.07
C PRO A 42 -10.62 14.08 11.49
N ASP A 43 -11.67 13.29 11.71
CA ASP A 43 -11.96 12.61 12.96
C ASP A 43 -11.26 11.24 13.10
N GLY A 44 -10.47 10.84 12.11
CA GLY A 44 -9.76 9.56 12.08
C GLY A 44 -10.64 8.35 11.77
N ARG A 45 -11.84 8.56 11.19
CA ARG A 45 -12.76 7.47 10.82
C ARG A 45 -13.02 7.44 9.32
N VAL A 46 -13.37 6.27 8.80
CA VAL A 46 -13.95 6.16 7.45
C VAL A 46 -15.30 6.86 7.42
N ARG A 47 -15.61 7.61 6.35
CA ARG A 47 -16.85 8.39 6.26
C ARG A 47 -17.99 7.54 5.69
N SER A 48 -17.65 6.56 4.87
CA SER A 48 -18.56 5.54 4.33
C SER A 48 -17.80 4.25 4.03
N ASP A 49 -18.51 3.17 3.70
CA ASP A 49 -17.91 1.91 3.23
C ASP A 49 -17.11 2.09 1.93
N GLU A 50 -17.37 3.16 1.18
CA GLU A 50 -16.64 3.49 -0.05
C GLU A 50 -15.20 3.93 0.21
N ASP A 51 -14.93 4.51 1.38
CA ASP A 51 -13.59 4.91 1.85
C ASP A 51 -12.70 3.71 2.22
N PHE A 52 -13.20 2.48 2.07
CA PHE A 52 -12.44 1.26 2.28
C PHE A 52 -12.07 0.59 0.95
N VAL A 53 -10.78 0.58 0.62
CA VAL A 53 -10.23 -0.05 -0.57
C VAL A 53 -9.57 -1.37 -0.20
N PHE A 54 -10.12 -2.48 -0.69
CA PHE A 54 -9.66 -3.84 -0.38
C PHE A 54 -9.94 -4.78 -1.56
N TYR A 55 -9.80 -6.10 -1.38
CA TYR A 55 -9.90 -7.05 -2.50
C TYR A 55 -11.26 -7.06 -3.22
N ASN A 56 -12.37 -6.87 -2.49
CA ASN A 56 -13.70 -6.88 -3.09
C ASN A 56 -14.11 -5.50 -3.65
N GLN A 57 -13.44 -4.45 -3.20
CA GLN A 57 -13.63 -3.08 -3.66
C GLN A 57 -12.26 -2.46 -3.96
N PRO A 58 -11.62 -2.83 -5.07
CA PRO A 58 -10.21 -2.50 -5.34
C PRO A 58 -10.00 -1.04 -5.75
N ARG A 59 -11.05 -0.22 -5.83
CA ARG A 59 -10.98 1.19 -6.25
C ARG A 59 -11.90 2.04 -5.40
N HIS A 60 -11.38 3.16 -4.90
CA HIS A 60 -12.18 4.22 -4.29
C HIS A 60 -12.98 4.96 -5.39
N PRO A 61 -14.21 5.46 -5.13
CA PRO A 61 -15.01 6.17 -6.14
C PRO A 61 -14.35 7.39 -6.76
N SER A 62 -13.50 8.10 -6.01
CA SER A 62 -12.73 9.24 -6.56
C SER A 62 -11.71 8.84 -7.63
N GLY A 63 -11.38 7.55 -7.73
CA GLY A 63 -10.34 7.02 -8.62
C GLY A 63 -8.92 7.34 -8.16
N LYS A 64 -8.73 7.96 -6.99
CA LYS A 64 -7.43 8.42 -6.48
C LYS A 64 -6.69 7.41 -5.63
N VAL A 65 -7.37 6.37 -5.15
CA VAL A 65 -6.79 5.27 -4.38
C VAL A 65 -7.27 3.96 -4.97
N TRP A 66 -6.35 3.06 -5.30
CA TRP A 66 -6.71 1.76 -5.84
C TRP A 66 -5.69 0.67 -5.48
N ARG A 67 -6.18 -0.55 -5.36
CA ARG A 67 -5.38 -1.77 -5.20
C ARG A 67 -5.07 -2.36 -6.57
N LEU A 68 -3.79 -2.60 -6.83
CA LEU A 68 -3.31 -3.32 -8.03
C LEU A 68 -3.37 -4.85 -7.84
N GLY A 69 -3.46 -5.31 -6.60
CA GLY A 69 -3.63 -6.71 -6.23
C GLY A 69 -2.32 -7.47 -6.10
N LYS A 70 -2.45 -8.75 -5.79
CA LYS A 70 -1.32 -9.62 -5.47
C LYS A 70 -0.55 -10.05 -6.72
N LYS A 71 0.79 -10.11 -6.59
CA LYS A 71 1.68 -10.63 -7.64
C LYS A 71 2.77 -11.49 -7.04
N ARG A 72 3.29 -12.43 -7.84
CA ARG A 72 4.51 -13.17 -7.51
C ARG A 72 5.67 -12.54 -8.25
N VAL A 73 6.71 -12.19 -7.50
CA VAL A 73 7.98 -11.65 -8.00
C VAL A 73 9.13 -12.57 -7.55
N ALA A 74 10.35 -12.33 -8.02
CA ALA A 74 11.50 -13.16 -7.67
C ALA A 74 11.78 -13.16 -6.15
N GLU A 75 11.51 -12.03 -5.49
CA GLU A 75 11.78 -11.81 -4.07
C GLU A 75 10.64 -12.24 -3.13
N GLY A 76 9.50 -12.69 -3.65
CA GLY A 76 8.36 -13.14 -2.84
C GLY A 76 7.00 -12.87 -3.46
N LEU A 77 5.98 -12.80 -2.59
CA LEU A 77 4.65 -12.31 -2.95
C LEU A 77 4.55 -10.83 -2.60
N THR A 78 3.79 -10.11 -3.41
CA THR A 78 3.47 -8.71 -3.16
C THR A 78 1.98 -8.47 -3.21
N ASP A 79 1.55 -7.40 -2.56
CA ASP A 79 0.24 -6.75 -2.74
C ASP A 79 0.45 -5.24 -2.76
N THR A 80 -0.33 -4.50 -3.53
CA THR A 80 0.02 -3.11 -3.87
C THR A 80 -1.18 -2.18 -3.86
N ILE A 81 -1.03 -1.06 -3.15
CA ILE A 81 -1.89 0.12 -3.24
C ILE A 81 -1.15 1.19 -4.05
N GLN A 82 -1.86 1.87 -4.94
CA GLN A 82 -1.39 3.09 -5.57
C GLN A 82 -2.36 4.23 -5.25
N THR A 83 -1.80 5.42 -5.10
CA THR A 83 -2.54 6.63 -4.74
C THR A 83 -2.00 7.84 -5.48
N ASP A 84 -2.90 8.63 -6.04
CA ASP A 84 -2.64 9.99 -6.54
C ASP A 84 -3.03 10.97 -5.42
N LEU A 85 -2.03 11.40 -4.64
CA LEU A 85 -2.21 12.26 -3.45
C LEU A 85 -2.67 13.66 -3.84
N ALA A 86 -2.21 14.19 -4.99
CA ALA A 86 -2.56 15.52 -5.44
C ALA A 86 -4.06 15.66 -5.78
N GLY A 87 -4.70 14.55 -6.14
CA GLY A 87 -6.12 14.52 -6.47
C GLY A 87 -7.06 14.12 -5.32
N VAL A 88 -6.53 13.79 -4.13
CA VAL A 88 -7.36 13.40 -2.97
C VAL A 88 -8.17 14.60 -2.49
N GLU A 89 -9.46 14.39 -2.26
CA GLU A 89 -10.37 15.43 -1.78
C GLU A 89 -10.07 15.86 -0.35
N SER A 90 -10.36 17.12 -0.02
CA SER A 90 -10.07 17.73 1.29
C SER A 90 -10.79 17.07 2.48
N GLY A 91 -11.83 16.27 2.21
CA GLY A 91 -12.53 15.50 3.22
C GLY A 91 -11.73 14.32 3.77
N VAL A 92 -10.61 13.95 3.13
CA VAL A 92 -9.70 12.88 3.58
C VAL A 92 -8.47 13.52 4.21
N GLY A 93 -8.29 13.31 5.52
CA GLY A 93 -7.13 13.78 6.27
C GLY A 93 -5.97 12.78 6.29
N GLN A 94 -6.25 11.48 6.11
CA GLN A 94 -5.24 10.43 6.18
C GLN A 94 -5.61 9.24 5.29
N ILE A 95 -4.62 8.63 4.64
CA ILE A 95 -4.77 7.32 4.00
C ILE A 95 -3.99 6.31 4.83
N LEU A 96 -4.71 5.42 5.52
CA LEU A 96 -4.12 4.38 6.34
C LEU A 96 -3.97 3.09 5.54
N LEU A 97 -2.73 2.62 5.39
CA LEU A 97 -2.45 1.31 4.80
C LEU A 97 -2.47 0.24 5.87
N VAL A 98 -3.22 -0.84 5.64
CA VAL A 98 -3.39 -1.93 6.59
C VAL A 98 -3.02 -3.24 5.92
N ALA A 99 -2.14 -4.00 6.55
CA ALA A 99 -1.91 -5.40 6.21
C ALA A 99 -2.76 -6.28 7.12
N SER A 100 -3.41 -7.29 6.55
CA SER A 100 -4.18 -8.30 7.27
C SER A 100 -3.69 -9.69 6.87
N ALA A 101 -3.69 -10.64 7.81
CA ALA A 101 -3.34 -12.03 7.58
C ALA A 101 -4.53 -12.90 7.99
N ASP A 102 -4.88 -13.87 7.16
CA ASP A 102 -6.01 -14.76 7.44
C ASP A 102 -5.60 -15.94 8.34
N GLY A 103 -6.44 -16.22 9.34
CA GLY A 103 -6.37 -17.42 10.18
C GLY A 103 -5.20 -17.55 11.16
N VAL A 104 -4.16 -16.70 11.10
CA VAL A 104 -2.97 -16.79 11.96
C VAL A 104 -2.36 -15.42 12.26
N THR A 105 -1.40 -15.39 13.19
CA THR A 105 -0.64 -14.21 13.58
C THR A 105 0.49 -13.87 12.60
N PHE A 106 0.89 -12.59 12.57
CA PHE A 106 1.93 -12.08 11.68
C PHE A 106 3.35 -12.60 11.95
N ASP A 107 3.59 -13.25 13.09
CA ASP A 107 4.88 -13.86 13.44
C ASP A 107 5.30 -14.97 12.46
N GLN A 108 4.34 -15.59 11.77
CA GLN A 108 4.60 -16.56 10.71
C GLN A 108 4.92 -15.92 9.35
N VAL A 109 4.68 -14.62 9.18
CA VAL A 109 4.93 -13.90 7.92
C VAL A 109 6.39 -13.48 7.83
N ARG A 110 7.16 -14.27 7.08
CA ARG A 110 8.60 -14.07 6.90
C ARG A 110 8.90 -12.88 5.99
N ALA A 111 9.95 -12.12 6.35
CA ALA A 111 10.50 -11.02 5.56
C ALA A 111 9.47 -9.95 5.14
N LEU A 112 8.42 -9.77 5.95
CA LEU A 112 7.37 -8.77 5.75
C LEU A 112 7.98 -7.38 5.74
N ARG A 113 7.68 -6.61 4.69
CA ARG A 113 8.07 -5.21 4.58
C ARG A 113 7.11 -4.45 3.67
N ILE A 114 7.04 -3.15 3.87
CA ILE A 114 6.38 -2.23 2.95
C ILE A 114 7.46 -1.38 2.27
N LEU A 115 7.30 -1.16 0.97
CA LEU A 115 8.17 -0.34 0.15
C LEU A 115 7.30 0.76 -0.46
N LEU A 116 7.70 2.01 -0.31
CA LEU A 116 6.99 3.14 -0.93
C LEU A 116 7.76 3.57 -2.17
N TYR A 117 7.09 3.89 -3.27
CA TYR A 117 7.69 4.37 -4.51
C TYR A 117 7.00 5.65 -4.96
N ASP A 118 7.75 6.57 -5.56
CA ASP A 118 7.17 7.67 -6.30
C ASP A 118 6.56 7.12 -7.59
N ALA A 119 5.25 7.33 -7.74
CA ALA A 119 4.48 6.90 -8.90
C ALA A 119 4.10 8.08 -9.81
N SER A 120 4.62 9.28 -9.56
CA SER A 120 4.35 10.48 -10.37
C SER A 120 4.96 10.38 -11.78
N ALA A 121 6.07 9.65 -11.93
CA ALA A 121 6.68 9.38 -13.22
C ALA A 121 5.89 8.32 -13.99
N THR A 122 4.89 8.75 -14.77
CA THR A 122 4.42 7.95 -15.89
C THR A 122 5.47 7.98 -16.98
N THR A 123 6.37 7.00 -17.00
CA THR A 123 7.07 6.63 -18.24
C THR A 123 6.77 5.17 -18.50
N GLY A 124 6.00 4.92 -19.57
CA GLY A 124 5.65 3.58 -19.99
C GLY A 124 6.89 2.74 -20.18
N THR A 125 7.07 1.72 -19.33
CA THR A 125 7.71 0.46 -19.64
C THR A 125 7.29 -0.50 -18.53
N THR A 126 6.87 -1.70 -18.93
CA THR A 126 6.70 -2.87 -18.08
C THR A 126 8.02 -3.14 -17.34
N GLY A 127 8.22 -2.55 -16.16
CA GLY A 127 9.46 -2.65 -15.39
C GLY A 127 9.17 -2.42 -13.92
N SER A 128 9.40 -3.47 -13.13
CA SER A 128 9.17 -3.58 -11.69
C SER A 128 10.21 -2.84 -10.83
N ASP A 129 11.05 -1.99 -11.41
CA ASP A 129 12.36 -1.65 -10.82
C ASP A 129 12.52 -0.15 -10.55
N GLY A 130 11.47 0.49 -10.02
CA GLY A 130 11.63 1.80 -9.37
C GLY A 130 12.46 1.63 -8.09
N GLU A 131 13.21 2.66 -7.67
CA GLU A 131 13.84 2.66 -6.35
C GLU A 131 12.81 3.12 -5.30
N PRO A 132 12.70 2.43 -4.15
CA PRO A 132 11.76 2.86 -3.12
C PRO A 132 12.18 4.18 -2.48
N LEU A 133 11.21 5.05 -2.24
CA LEU A 133 11.28 6.27 -1.43
C LEU A 133 11.70 5.97 0.01
N ALA A 134 11.29 4.82 0.55
CA ALA A 134 11.55 4.35 1.90
C ALA A 134 11.47 2.82 1.99
#